data_AF-A0A6L3F1Z1-F1
#
_entry.id   AF-A0A6L3F1Z1-F1
#
_cell.length_a   1.000
_cell.length_b   1.000
_cell.length_c   1.000
_cell.angle_alpha   90.00
_cell.angle_beta   90.00
_cell.angle_gamma   90.00
#
_symmetry.space_group_name_H-M   'P 1'
#
loop_
_entity.id
_entity.type
_entity.pdbx_description
1 polymer ?
#
loop_
_entity_poly.entity_id
_entity_poly.type
_entity_poly.pdbx_seq_one_letter_code
_entity_poly.pdbx_strand_id
1 'polypeptide(L)' 'IFETPMLAGLPEKARLSLGQQVPFPPRLGQPAEYAALAQHIIENQMLNGEVIRLDGAIRMAAK' A
#
# COMPACT_ATOMS: atom_id res chain seq x y z
N ILE A 1 -1.92 2.12 -0.07
CA ILE A 1 -3.06 1.67 -0.92
C ILE A 1 -2.46 0.90 -2.10
N PHE A 2 -3.05 -0.23 -2.49
CA PHE A 2 -2.45 -1.17 -3.45
C PHE A 2 -3.34 -1.43 -4.66
N GLU A 3 -2.72 -1.64 -5.82
CA GLU A 3 -3.37 -2.06 -7.07
C GLU A 3 -3.91 -3.47 -6.92
N THR A 4 -5.21 -3.56 -6.68
CA THR A 4 -5.95 -4.83 -6.54
C THR A 4 -7.22 -4.78 -7.38
N PRO A 5 -7.85 -5.93 -7.68
CA PRO A 5 -9.14 -5.96 -8.37
C PRO A 5 -10.22 -5.09 -7.69
N MET A 6 -10.14 -4.93 -6.36
CA MET A 6 -11.02 -4.03 -5.61
C MET A 6 -10.95 -2.56 -6.09
N LEU A 7 -9.76 -2.09 -6.49
CA LEU A 7 -9.58 -0.74 -7.05
C LEU A 7 -9.69 -0.71 -8.58
N ALA A 8 -9.65 -1.86 -9.25
CA ALA A 8 -9.80 -1.94 -10.71
C ALA A 8 -11.21 -1.53 -11.18
N GLY A 9 -12.21 -1.60 -10.30
CA GLY A 9 -13.57 -1.09 -10.57
C GLY A 9 -13.71 0.43 -10.49
N LEU A 10 -12.69 1.17 -10.03
CA LEU A 10 -12.73 2.62 -9.94
C LEU A 10 -12.40 3.27 -11.30
N PRO A 11 -12.98 4.43 -11.63
CA PRO A 11 -12.57 5.21 -12.80
C PRO A 11 -11.08 5.52 -12.75
N GLU A 12 -10.42 5.48 -13.91
CA GLU A 12 -8.97 5.70 -14.01
C GLU A 12 -8.49 6.99 -13.33
N LYS A 13 -9.26 8.08 -13.50
CA LYS A 13 -8.99 9.37 -12.85
C LYS A 13 -8.95 9.28 -11.32
N ALA A 14 -9.83 8.48 -10.71
CA ALA A 14 -9.84 8.27 -9.27
C ALA A 14 -8.62 7.46 -8.82
N ARG A 15 -8.24 6.44 -9.60
CA ARG A 15 -7.06 5.61 -9.33
C ARG A 15 -5.76 6.41 -9.38
N LEU A 16 -5.60 7.25 -10.41
CA LEU A 16 -4.46 8.17 -10.54
C LEU A 16 -4.42 9.21 -9.41
N SER A 17 -5.57 9.80 -9.07
CA SER A 17 -5.68 10.78 -7.98
C SER A 17 -5.31 10.17 -6.62
N LEU A 18 -5.64 8.89 -6.37
CA LEU A 18 -5.23 8.18 -5.16
C LEU A 18 -3.72 7.93 -5.12
N GLY A 19 -3.11 7.55 -6.26
CA GLY A 19 -1.66 7.37 -6.35
C GLY A 19 -0.87 8.65 -6.06
N GLN A 20 -1.35 9.80 -6.54
CA GLN A 20 -0.71 11.11 -6.34
C GLN A 20 -0.77 11.61 -4.88
N GLN A 21 -1.67 11.07 -4.06
CA GLN A 21 -1.74 11.43 -2.64
C GLN A 21 -0.68 10.71 -1.80
N VAL A 22 -0.01 9.70 -2.34
CA VAL A 22 1.08 9.01 -1.67
C VAL A 22 2.35 9.87 -1.73
N PRO A 23 2.94 10.26 -0.58
CA PRO A 23 4.16 11.07 -0.56
C PRO A 23 5.31 10.48 -1.39
N PHE A 24 5.71 9.24 -1.10
CA PHE A 24 6.72 8.54 -1.90
C PHE A 24 6.67 7.02 -1.64
N PRO A 25 6.77 6.18 -2.68
CA PRO A 25 6.71 6.54 -4.11
C PRO A 25 5.29 7.00 -4.51
N PRO A 26 5.14 8.04 -5.38
CA PRO A 26 3.85 8.66 -5.70
C PRO A 26 3.02 7.82 -6.70
N ARG A 27 2.69 6.60 -6.31
CA ARG A 27 1.89 5.63 -7.06
C ARG A 27 1.17 4.71 -6.10
N LEU A 28 0.27 3.89 -6.65
CA LEU A 28 -0.28 2.77 -5.90
C LEU A 28 0.79 1.69 -5.68
N GLY A 29 0.68 0.99 -4.55
CA GLY A 29 1.55 -0.15 -4.25
C GLY A 29 1.23 -1.33 -5.16
N GLN A 30 2.24 -2.11 -5.51
CA GLN A 30 2.09 -3.34 -6.29
C GLN A 30 1.89 -4.52 -5.33
N PRO A 31 1.05 -5.53 -5.66
CA PRO A 31 0.85 -6.69 -4.80
C PRO A 31 2.15 -7.41 -4.37
N ALA A 32 3.16 -7.42 -5.24
CA ALA A 32 4.47 -7.99 -4.95
C ALA A 32 5.20 -7.28 -3.79
N GLU A 33 5.00 -5.97 -3.60
CA GLU A 33 5.61 -5.22 -2.48
C GLU A 33 4.99 -5.61 -1.14
N TYR A 34 3.68 -5.90 -1.11
CA TYR A 34 3.02 -6.47 0.06
C TYR A 34 3.52 -7.89 0.35
N ALA A 35 3.64 -8.73 -0.70
CA ALA A 35 4.15 -10.09 -0.57
C ALA A 35 5.58 -10.13 -0.02
N ALA A 36 6.44 -9.20 -0.46
CA ALA A 36 7.80 -9.06 0.05
C ALA A 36 7.84 -8.78 1.57
N LEU A 37 6.97 -7.90 2.07
CA LEU A 37 6.86 -7.66 3.51
C LEU A 37 6.33 -8.88 4.26
N ALA A 38 5.33 -9.58 3.73
CA ALA A 38 4.81 -10.80 4.33
C ALA A 38 5.89 -11.88 4.45
N GLN A 39 6.68 -12.08 3.41
CA GLN A 39 7.83 -12.99 3.44
C GLN A 39 8.84 -12.58 4.53
N HIS A 40 9.19 -11.29 4.61
CA HIS A 40 10.14 -10.81 5.62
C HIS A 40 9.64 -11.04 7.06
N ILE A 41 8.34 -10.87 7.31
CA ILE A 41 7.74 -11.15 8.62
C ILE A 41 7.87 -12.64 8.98
N ILE A 42 7.63 -13.53 8.02
CA ILE A 42 7.75 -14.99 8.24
C ILE A 42 9.20 -15.40 8.52
N GLU A 43 10.16 -14.78 7.85
CA GLU A 43 11.59 -15.12 7.96
C GLU A 43 12.26 -14.54 9.22
N ASN A 44 11.75 -13.45 9.79
CA ASN A 44 12.38 -12.73 10.89
C ASN A 44 11.66 -12.99 12.24
N GLN A 45 12.20 -13.92 13.03
CA GLN A 45 11.62 -14.33 14.32
C GLN A 45 11.47 -13.21 15.35
N MET A 46 12.19 -12.09 15.21
CA MET A 46 12.10 -10.96 16.14
C MET A 46 10.95 -10.01 15.83
N LEU A 47 10.32 -10.11 14.66
CA LEU A 47 9.11 -9.35 14.35
C LEU A 47 7.90 -10.02 15.02
N ASN A 48 7.42 -9.43 16.12
CA ASN A 48 6.35 -10.01 16.91
C ASN A 48 5.51 -8.91 17.58
N GLY A 49 4.19 -9.08 17.62
CA GLY A 49 3.26 -8.19 18.32
C GLY A 49 3.20 -6.76 17.78
N GLU A 50 3.50 -6.55 16.50
CA GLU A 50 3.63 -5.22 15.89
C GLU A 50 2.71 -5.03 14.67
N VAL A 51 2.40 -3.78 14.35
CA VAL A 51 1.65 -3.34 13.17
C VAL A 51 2.55 -2.49 12.28
N ILE A 52 2.95 -3.05 11.13
CA ILE A 52 3.75 -2.33 10.14
C ILE A 52 2.82 -1.69 9.10
N ARG A 53 2.88 -0.37 8.97
CA ARG A 53 2.22 0.34 7.87
C ARG A 53 3.08 0.27 6.61
N LEU A 54 2.56 -0.35 5.56
CA LEU A 54 3.15 -0.34 4.23
C LEU A 54 2.28 0.52 3.30
N ASP A 55 2.50 1.83 3.29
CA ASP A 55 1.56 2.77 2.68
C ASP A 55 2.17 3.99 1.98
N GLY A 56 3.50 4.05 1.85
CA GLY A 56 4.20 5.19 1.25
C GLY A 56 4.02 6.49 2.03
N ALA A 57 3.79 6.40 3.35
CA ALA A 57 3.57 7.50 4.29
C ALA A 57 2.26 8.27 4.11
N ILE A 58 1.33 7.76 3.29
CA ILE A 58 0.03 8.42 3.11
C ILE A 58 -0.76 8.51 4.43
N ARG A 59 -1.46 9.62 4.62
CA ARG A 59 -2.51 9.78 5.63
C ARG A 59 -3.79 10.13 4.89
N MET A 60 -4.80 9.26 4.99
CA MET A 60 -6.07 9.49 4.31
C MET A 60 -6.78 10.67 4.98
N ALA A 61 -6.97 11.75 4.24
CA ALA A 61 -7.78 12.87 4.69
C ALA A 61 -9.27 12.51 4.63
N ALA A 62 -10.06 13.08 5.54
CA ALA A 62 -11.50 13.06 5.41
C ALA A 62 -11.90 13.86 4.15
N LYS A 63 -12.86 13.33 3.39
CA LYS A 63 -13.53 14.03 2.29
C LYS A 63 -14.99 14.21 2.63
#